data_AF-A0A352T121-F1
#
_entry.id   AF-A0A352T121-F1
#
_cell.length_a   1.000
_cell.length_b   1.000
_cell.length_c   1.000
_cell.angle_alpha   90.00
_cell.angle_beta   90.00
_cell.angle_gamma   90.00
#
_symmetry.space_group_name_H-M   'P 1'
#
loop_
_entity.id
_entity.type
_entity.pdbx_description
1 polymer ?
#
loop_
_entity_poly.entity_id
_entity_poly.type
_entity_poly.pdbx_seq_one_letter_code
_entity_poly.pdbx_strand_id
1 'polypeptide(L)'
;EIGMVLGESWTKDYAVMLYSVLTYQVRLFTFFTPKEIKKILLALEYTTEGKRIVDFDLYYKNKKIHWEKTAANSKERKTKLEMVKEYRMNMYKKLSSEDIDVLEKMEKSL
;
A
#
# COMPACT_ATOMS: atom_id res chain seq x y z
N GLU A 1 0.04 -15.27 4.41
CA GLU A 1 1.39 -14.73 4.60
C GLU A 1 1.84 -14.01 3.32
N ILE A 2 2.34 -12.76 3.41
CA ILE A 2 2.66 -11.91 2.23
C ILE A 2 4.14 -12.05 1.82
N GLY A 3 5.00 -12.50 2.72
CA GLY A 3 6.43 -12.63 2.50
C GLY A 3 7.20 -12.54 3.82
N MET A 4 8.50 -12.36 3.71
CA MET A 4 9.42 -12.22 4.84
C MET A 4 10.11 -10.86 4.80
N VAL A 5 10.20 -10.21 5.96
CA VAL A 5 10.96 -8.97 6.10
C VAL A 5 12.45 -9.31 6.18
N LEU A 6 13.23 -8.77 5.24
CA LEU A 6 14.68 -8.94 5.19
C LEU A 6 15.43 -7.85 5.95
N GLY A 7 14.77 -6.73 6.24
CA GLY A 7 15.37 -5.63 6.98
C GLY A 7 14.46 -4.41 7.03
N GLU A 8 14.65 -3.63 8.08
CA GLU A 8 13.89 -2.44 8.39
C GLU A 8 14.85 -1.32 8.78
N SER A 9 14.59 -0.12 8.32
CA SER A 9 15.45 1.03 8.63
C SER A 9 14.68 2.34 8.51
N TRP A 10 15.01 3.29 9.38
CA TRP A 10 14.63 4.68 9.19
C TRP A 10 15.56 5.32 8.15
N THR A 11 14.98 6.01 7.18
CA THR A 11 15.70 6.77 6.18
C THR A 11 15.12 8.18 6.06
N LYS A 12 15.82 9.05 5.34
CA LYS A 12 15.40 10.41 5.04
C LYS A 12 15.10 10.49 3.56
N ASP A 13 13.87 10.82 3.22
CA ASP A 13 13.50 11.14 1.84
C ASP A 13 13.60 12.65 1.62
N TYR A 14 14.19 13.06 0.51
CA TYR A 14 14.46 14.46 0.18
C TYR A 14 13.52 14.89 -0.94
N ALA A 15 12.29 15.25 -0.57
CA ALA A 15 11.28 15.70 -1.53
C ALA A 15 11.66 17.05 -2.20
N VAL A 16 12.41 17.91 -1.49
CA VAL A 16 12.92 19.20 -1.95
C VAL A 16 14.31 19.43 -1.37
N MET A 17 15.17 20.17 -2.07
CA MET A 17 16.51 20.53 -1.56
C MET A 17 16.38 21.12 -0.13
N LEU A 18 17.13 20.54 0.82
CA LEU A 18 17.14 20.89 2.26
C LEU A 18 15.89 20.53 3.08
N TYR A 19 14.87 19.91 2.50
CA TYR A 19 13.72 19.38 3.25
C TYR A 19 13.75 17.85 3.23
N SER A 20 14.06 17.25 4.39
CA SER A 20 14.01 15.80 4.57
C SER A 20 12.80 15.38 5.40
N VAL A 21 12.04 14.40 4.91
CA VAL A 21 10.99 13.74 5.67
C VAL A 21 11.51 12.39 6.15
N LEU A 22 11.22 12.02 7.40
CA LEU A 22 11.56 10.71 7.92
C LEU A 22 10.65 9.68 7.27
N THR A 23 11.23 8.67 6.64
CA THR A 23 10.49 7.57 6.02
C THR A 23 10.94 6.24 6.61
N TYR A 24 9.97 5.36 6.84
CA TYR A 24 10.24 4.01 7.30
C TYR A 24 10.38 3.09 6.10
N GLN A 25 11.53 2.45 5.95
CA GLN A 25 11.81 1.54 4.85
C GLN A 25 11.77 0.09 5.34
N VAL A 26 10.99 -0.74 4.65
CA VAL A 26 10.93 -2.18 4.83
C VAL A 26 11.39 -2.88 3.55
N ARG A 27 12.35 -3.81 3.66
CA ARG A 27 12.76 -4.69 2.56
C ARG A 27 11.98 -6.00 2.67
N LEU A 28 11.11 -6.24 1.70
CA LEU A 28 10.24 -7.41 1.66
C LEU A 28 10.73 -8.43 0.63
N PHE A 29 10.93 -9.68 1.05
CA PHE A 29 11.07 -10.83 0.18
C PHE A 29 9.73 -11.53 0.01
N THR A 30 9.28 -11.73 -1.22
CA THR A 30 7.93 -12.21 -1.49
C THR A 30 7.84 -12.93 -2.83
N PHE A 31 6.93 -13.89 -2.91
CA PHE A 31 6.56 -14.56 -4.18
C PHE A 31 5.54 -13.76 -4.99
N PHE A 32 4.94 -12.72 -4.41
CA PHE A 32 3.99 -11.87 -5.11
C PHE A 32 4.70 -10.96 -6.10
N THR A 33 4.05 -10.72 -7.23
CA THR A 33 4.53 -9.75 -8.22
C THR A 33 4.49 -8.33 -7.64
N PRO A 34 5.33 -7.40 -8.13
CA PRO A 34 5.28 -6.00 -7.69
C PRO A 34 3.90 -5.36 -7.87
N LYS A 35 3.13 -5.81 -8.88
CA LYS A 35 1.76 -5.36 -9.11
C LYS A 35 0.82 -5.79 -7.97
N GLU A 36 0.91 -7.03 -7.51
CA GLU A 36 0.10 -7.54 -6.41
C GLU A 36 0.43 -6.86 -5.08
N ILE A 37 1.72 -6.69 -4.78
CA ILE A 37 2.16 -5.93 -3.60
C ILE A 37 1.63 -4.49 -3.67
N LYS A 38 1.73 -3.82 -4.83
CA LYS A 38 1.21 -2.45 -4.95
C LYS A 38 -0.30 -2.38 -4.72
N LYS A 39 -1.08 -3.40 -5.12
CA LYS A 39 -2.53 -3.45 -4.82
C LYS A 39 -2.81 -3.56 -3.33
N ILE A 40 -2.04 -4.39 -2.61
CA ILE A 40 -2.16 -4.53 -1.15
C ILE A 40 -1.82 -3.20 -0.47
N LEU A 41 -0.72 -2.56 -0.87
CA LEU A 41 -0.32 -1.26 -0.32
C LEU A 41 -1.40 -0.20 -0.57
N LEU A 42 -1.96 -0.14 -1.79
CA LEU A 42 -3.07 0.78 -2.10
C LEU A 42 -4.33 0.51 -1.27
N ALA A 43 -4.61 -0.76 -0.94
CA ALA A 43 -5.73 -1.10 -0.06
C ALA A 43 -5.51 -0.62 1.39
N LEU A 44 -4.26 -0.65 1.88
CA LEU A 44 -3.91 -0.17 3.22
C LEU A 44 -3.72 1.35 3.29
N GLU A 45 -3.44 2.00 2.15
CA GLU A 45 -3.18 3.43 2.07
C GLU A 45 -4.43 4.29 2.38
N TYR A 46 -5.61 3.72 2.17
CA TYR A 46 -6.90 4.39 2.32
C TYR A 46 -7.84 3.62 3.25
N THR A 47 -8.66 4.36 3.99
CA THR A 47 -9.77 3.80 4.76
C THR A 47 -10.90 3.30 3.85
N THR A 48 -11.86 2.57 4.42
CA THR A 48 -13.09 2.13 3.73
C THR A 48 -13.91 3.30 3.16
N GLU A 49 -13.86 4.45 3.83
CA GLU A 49 -14.51 5.70 3.39
C GLU A 49 -13.75 6.41 2.26
N GLY A 50 -12.50 6.02 2.01
CA GLY A 50 -11.65 6.62 0.98
C GLY A 50 -10.74 7.75 1.47
N LYS A 51 -10.58 7.92 2.79
CA LYS A 51 -9.62 8.86 3.37
C LYS A 51 -8.21 8.26 3.26
N ARG A 52 -7.26 9.00 2.68
CA ARG A 52 -5.84 8.59 2.65
C ARG A 52 -5.23 8.81 4.03
N ILE A 53 -4.64 7.78 4.61
CA ILE A 53 -4.08 7.83 5.99
C ILE A 53 -2.56 7.75 6.01
N VAL A 54 -1.96 7.13 4.99
CA VAL A 54 -0.51 6.92 4.89
C VAL A 54 -0.10 6.99 3.42
N ASP A 55 1.20 7.16 3.15
CA ASP A 55 1.75 7.05 1.80
C ASP A 55 2.67 5.83 1.72
N PHE A 56 2.35 4.89 0.83
CA PHE A 56 3.16 3.70 0.62
C PHE A 56 3.81 3.71 -0.75
N ASP A 57 5.13 3.88 -0.74
CA ASP A 57 5.94 3.77 -1.93
C ASP A 57 6.55 2.38 -2.10
N LEU A 58 6.36 1.82 -3.30
CA LEU A 58 6.91 0.53 -3.68
C LEU A 58 8.03 0.73 -4.68
N TYR A 59 9.22 0.28 -4.31
CA TYR A 59 10.38 0.21 -5.19
C TYR A 59 10.69 -1.26 -5.51
N TYR A 60 10.80 -1.56 -6.80
CA TYR A 60 11.27 -2.86 -7.28
C TYR A 60 12.40 -2.65 -8.29
N LYS A 61 13.56 -3.28 -8.04
CA LYS A 61 14.78 -3.09 -8.85
C LYS A 61 15.12 -1.61 -9.07
N ASN A 62 15.13 -0.83 -7.99
CA ASN A 62 15.39 0.62 -7.97
C ASN A 62 14.42 1.47 -8.82
N LYS A 63 13.26 0.92 -9.20
CA LYS A 63 12.21 1.65 -9.92
C LYS A 63 10.96 1.74 -9.08
N LYS A 64 10.41 2.96 -8.97
CA LYS A 64 9.12 3.20 -8.32
C LYS A 64 7.99 2.58 -9.16
N ILE A 65 7.13 1.81 -8.50
CA ILE A 65 5.95 1.20 -9.10
C ILE A 65 4.75 2.10 -8.84
N HIS A 66 4.33 2.81 -9.89
CA HIS A 66 3.18 3.70 -9.83
C HIS A 66 1.85 2.93 -9.87
N TRP A 67 0.80 3.54 -9.33
CA TRP A 67 -0.51 2.91 -9.17
C TRP A 67 -1.18 2.61 -10.51
N GLU A 68 -0.92 3.37 -11.57
CA GLU A 68 -1.48 3.18 -12.91
C GLU A 68 -1.11 1.81 -13.50
N LYS A 69 0.05 1.27 -13.11
CA LYS A 69 0.47 -0.09 -13.51
C LYS A 69 -0.43 -1.18 -12.93
N THR A 70 -1.19 -0.88 -11.88
CA THR A 70 -2.19 -1.78 -11.30
C THR A 70 -3.49 -1.81 -12.13
N ALA A 71 -3.85 -0.70 -12.78
CA ALA A 71 -5.07 -0.50 -13.56
C ALA A 71 -5.05 -1.13 -14.96
N ALA A 72 -3.88 -1.47 -15.50
CA ALA A 72 -3.65 -1.79 -16.92
C ALA A 72 -4.50 -2.94 -17.53
N ASN A 73 -5.29 -3.68 -16.74
CA ASN A 73 -6.13 -4.79 -17.23
C ASN A 73 -7.64 -4.51 -17.13
N SER A 74 -8.10 -3.36 -16.63
CA SER A 74 -9.53 -3.04 -16.60
C SER A 74 -9.97 -2.40 -17.91
N LYS A 75 -10.92 -3.04 -18.61
CA LYS A 75 -11.55 -2.49 -19.83
C LYS A 75 -12.33 -1.19 -19.58
N GLU A 76 -12.63 -0.90 -18.33
CA GLU A 76 -13.33 0.31 -17.87
C GLU A 76 -12.35 1.30 -17.25
N ARG A 77 -12.51 2.59 -17.53
CA ARG A 77 -11.79 3.67 -16.83
C ARG A 77 -12.36 3.81 -15.42
N LYS A 78 -11.92 2.95 -14.51
CA LYS A 78 -12.20 3.11 -13.08
C LYS A 78 -11.38 4.29 -12.54
N THR A 79 -12.01 5.09 -11.69
CA THR A 79 -11.31 6.12 -10.92
C THR A 79 -10.37 5.45 -9.90
N LYS A 80 -9.32 6.18 -9.47
CA LYS A 80 -8.38 5.68 -8.44
C LYS A 80 -9.12 5.23 -7.18
N LEU A 81 -10.16 5.96 -6.76
CA LEU A 81 -10.93 5.67 -5.56
C LEU A 81 -11.73 4.37 -5.68
N GLU A 82 -12.37 4.13 -6.82
CA GLU A 82 -13.10 2.88 -7.07
C GLU A 82 -12.16 1.67 -7.04
N MET A 83 -10.98 1.79 -7.65
CA MET A 83 -9.97 0.72 -7.62
C MET A 83 -9.49 0.42 -6.19
N VAL A 84 -9.22 1.46 -5.41
CA VAL A 84 -8.77 1.33 -4.02
C VAL A 84 -9.84 0.62 -3.18
N LYS A 85 -11.12 1.02 -3.31
CA LYS A 85 -12.24 0.35 -2.64
C LYS A 85 -12.35 -1.12 -3.03
N GLU A 86 -12.19 -1.44 -4.30
CA GLU A 86 -12.17 -2.82 -4.79
C GLU A 86 -11.01 -3.62 -4.17
N TYR A 87 -9.80 -3.04 -4.10
CA TYR A 87 -8.64 -3.69 -3.48
C TYR A 87 -8.82 -3.89 -1.99
N ARG A 88 -9.41 -2.92 -1.28
CA ARG A 88 -9.77 -3.03 0.13
C ARG A 88 -10.74 -4.17 0.39
N MET A 89 -11.82 -4.27 -0.39
CA MET A 89 -12.80 -5.34 -0.25
C MET A 89 -12.20 -6.71 -0.57
N ASN A 90 -11.34 -6.80 -1.59
CA ASN A 90 -10.63 -8.04 -1.92
C ASN A 90 -9.61 -8.45 -0.85
N MET A 91 -9.03 -7.49 -0.14
CA MET A 91 -8.16 -7.74 1.01
C MET A 91 -8.97 -8.24 2.20
N TYR A 92 -10.11 -7.63 2.51
CA TYR A 92 -10.99 -8.03 3.61
C TYR A 92 -11.48 -9.47 3.47
N LYS A 93 -11.79 -9.92 2.24
CA LYS A 93 -12.13 -11.33 1.97
C LYS A 93 -11.05 -12.34 2.36
N LYS A 94 -9.80 -11.89 2.52
CA LYS A 94 -8.64 -12.73 2.88
C LYS A 94 -8.22 -12.59 4.33
N LEU A 95 -8.81 -11.66 5.07
CA LEU A 95 -8.52 -11.39 6.47
C LEU A 95 -9.59 -12.01 7.37
N SER A 96 -9.22 -12.34 8.60
CA SER A 96 -10.18 -12.73 9.63
C SER A 96 -10.99 -11.52 10.09
N SER A 97 -12.14 -11.75 10.73
CA SER A 97 -12.94 -10.69 11.36
C SER A 97 -12.13 -9.90 12.41
N GLU A 98 -11.27 -10.61 13.14
CA GLU A 98 -10.41 -10.08 14.18
C GLU A 98 -9.36 -9.13 13.59
N ASP A 99 -8.70 -9.53 12.49
CA ASP A 99 -7.70 -8.69 11.81
C ASP A 99 -8.31 -7.42 11.22
N ILE A 100 -9.54 -7.53 10.69
CA ILE A 100 -10.28 -6.38 10.16
C ILE A 100 -10.60 -5.39 11.28
N ASP A 101 -11.08 -5.87 12.42
CA ASP A 101 -11.39 -5.02 13.58
C ASP A 101 -10.13 -4.32 14.13
N VAL A 102 -9.00 -5.04 14.22
CA VAL A 102 -7.71 -4.45 14.61
C VAL A 102 -7.29 -3.35 13.63
N LEU A 103 -7.36 -3.61 12.33
CA LEU A 103 -7.02 -2.63 11.30
C LEU A 103 -7.89 -1.38 11.41
N GLU A 104 -9.21 -1.52 11.52
CA GLU A 104 -10.13 -0.37 11.61
C GLU A 104 -9.96 0.41 12.92
N LYS A 105 -9.59 -0.25 14.02
CA LYS A 105 -9.23 0.42 15.28
C LYS A 105 -7.98 1.28 15.14
N MET A 106 -6.94 0.78 14.47
CA MET A 106 -5.73 1.55 14.19
C MET A 106 -6.05 2.79 13.35
N GLU A 107 -6.93 2.66 12.36
CA GLU A 107 -7.33 3.77 11.47
C GLU A 107 -8.16 4.84 12.19
N LYS A 108 -9.02 4.46 13.13
CA LYS A 108 -9.83 5.41 13.93
C LYS A 108 -9.01 6.20 14.94
N SER A 109 -7.82 5.72 15.30
CA SER A 109 -6.94 6.35 16.28
C SER A 109 -6.05 7.48 15.72
N LEU A 110 -6.18 7.77 14.40
CA LEU A 110 -5.40 8.75 13.63
C LEU A 110 -6.22 10.00 13.28
#